data_AF-A0A495LIW4-F1
#
_entry.id   AF-A0A495LIW4-F1
#
_cell.length_a   1.000
_cell.length_b   1.000
_cell.length_c   1.000
_cell.angle_alpha   90.00
_cell.angle_beta   90.00
_cell.angle_gamma   90.00
#
_symmetry.space_group_name_H-M   'P 1'
#
loop_
_entity.id
_entity.type
_entity.pdbx_description
1 polymer ?
#
loop_
_entity_poly.entity_id
_entity_poly.type
_entity_poly.pdbx_seq_one_letter_code
_entity_poly.pdbx_strand_id
1 'polypeptide(L)'
;MIKTIFDFWLDYSVSRYNRLKRYENDPEVRIILNTSFIQSLNVNTILLILLKLINFNLVDLRYLIITVIILFILNYLAYKRMSKEKKEMIKKRIPKYKRLYYVIYSLLSAVLLILVVYLVSCKE
;
A
#
# COMPACT_ATOMS: atom_id res chain seq x y z
N MET A 1 -6.83 9.82 14.70
CA MET A 1 -6.84 8.49 14.05
C MET A 1 -6.53 8.57 12.55
N ILE A 2 -7.30 9.33 11.75
CA ILE A 2 -7.07 9.49 10.29
C ILE A 2 -5.68 10.09 9.97
N LYS A 3 -5.26 11.12 10.72
CA LYS A 3 -3.92 11.75 10.57
C LYS A 3 -2.78 10.74 10.74
N THR A 4 -2.92 9.80 11.69
CA THR A 4 -1.92 8.77 12.00
C THR A 4 -1.72 7.77 10.85
N ILE A 5 -2.80 7.37 10.18
CA ILE A 5 -2.74 6.43 9.04
C ILE A 5 -2.12 7.12 7.83
N PHE A 6 -2.52 8.36 7.56
CA PHE A 6 -1.93 9.15 6.48
C PHE A 6 -0.43 9.38 6.69
N ASP A 7 -0.03 9.74 7.92
CA ASP A 7 1.37 9.90 8.31
C ASP A 7 2.18 8.61 8.17
N PHE A 8 1.59 7.45 8.52
CA PHE A 8 2.23 6.16 8.32
C PHE A 8 2.53 5.89 6.84
N TRP A 9 1.56 6.10 5.94
CA TRP A 9 1.76 5.86 4.51
C TRP A 9 2.72 6.85 3.85
N LEU A 10 2.74 8.09 4.30
CA LEU A 10 3.77 9.05 3.91
C LEU A 10 5.15 8.57 4.38
N ASP A 11 5.30 8.19 5.64
CA ASP A 11 6.57 7.68 6.16
C ASP A 11 7.04 6.41 5.43
N TYR A 12 6.10 5.50 5.12
CA TYR A 12 6.36 4.31 4.30
C TYR A 12 6.91 4.71 2.92
N SER A 13 6.21 5.62 2.24
CA SER A 13 6.58 6.08 0.88
C SER A 13 7.95 6.75 0.89
N VAL A 14 8.21 7.60 1.89
CA VAL A 14 9.48 8.33 2.04
C VAL A 14 10.63 7.38 2.39
N SER A 15 10.39 6.38 3.24
CA SER A 15 11.35 5.31 3.53
C SER A 15 11.79 4.58 2.26
N ARG A 16 10.85 4.29 1.35
CA ARG A 16 11.14 3.69 0.04
C ARG A 16 11.85 4.67 -0.90
N TYR A 17 11.41 5.93 -0.96
CA TYR A 17 12.03 6.99 -1.76
C TYR A 17 13.51 7.18 -1.39
N ASN A 18 13.82 7.29 -0.09
CA ASN A 18 15.17 7.46 0.41
C ASN A 18 16.13 6.34 0.03
N ARG A 19 15.62 5.13 -0.23
CA ARG A 19 16.40 4.01 -0.76
C ARG A 19 16.60 4.13 -2.27
N LEU A 20 15.51 4.38 -3.01
CA LEU A 20 15.50 4.32 -4.47
C LEU A 20 16.20 5.52 -5.12
N LYS A 21 16.14 6.71 -4.51
CA LYS A 21 16.82 7.92 -5.01
C LYS A 21 18.35 7.79 -5.10
N ARG A 22 18.94 6.77 -4.46
CA ARG A 22 20.38 6.47 -4.56
C ARG A 22 20.76 5.78 -5.87
N TYR A 23 19.77 5.23 -6.58
CA TYR A 23 19.97 4.38 -7.75
C TYR A 23 19.21 4.88 -8.99
N GLU A 24 18.19 5.72 -8.81
CA GLU A 24 17.35 6.23 -9.91
C GLU A 24 17.14 7.75 -9.77
N ASN A 25 17.20 8.44 -10.92
CA ASN A 25 16.74 9.82 -11.04
C ASN A 25 15.21 9.81 -11.09
N ASP A 26 14.59 10.33 -10.04
CA ASP A 26 13.14 10.48 -9.86
C ASP A 26 12.30 9.17 -9.78
N PRO A 27 12.36 8.44 -8.65
CA PRO A 27 11.61 7.19 -8.47
C PRO A 27 10.12 7.39 -8.11
N GLU A 28 9.56 8.60 -8.21
CA GLU A 28 8.24 8.99 -7.67
C GLU A 28 7.10 8.05 -8.06
N VAL A 29 6.94 7.76 -9.36
CA VAL A 29 5.87 6.87 -9.85
C VAL A 29 6.04 5.46 -9.29
N ARG A 30 7.28 4.97 -9.19
CA ARG A 30 7.61 3.65 -8.66
C ARG A 30 7.30 3.56 -7.15
N ILE A 31 7.53 4.64 -6.41
CA ILE A 31 7.14 4.76 -4.99
C ILE A 31 5.63 4.73 -4.84
N ILE A 32 4.90 5.52 -5.64
CA ILE A 32 3.43 5.57 -5.60
C ILE A 32 2.86 4.19 -5.88
N LEU A 33 3.35 3.51 -6.92
CA LEU A 33 2.91 2.16 -7.27
C LEU A 33 3.18 1.16 -6.14
N ASN A 34 4.39 1.20 -5.54
CA ASN A 34 4.73 0.30 -4.44
C ASN A 34 3.84 0.55 -3.20
N THR A 35 3.62 1.81 -2.84
CA THR A 35 2.74 2.18 -1.74
C THR A 35 1.31 1.72 -2.01
N SER A 36 0.77 1.96 -3.21
CA SER A 36 -0.57 1.53 -3.60
C SER A 36 -0.72 0.01 -3.58
N PHE A 37 0.31 -0.73 -4.00
CA PHE A 37 0.32 -2.18 -3.94
C PHE A 37 0.25 -2.69 -2.49
N ILE A 38 1.06 -2.15 -1.57
CA ILE A 38 1.00 -2.59 -0.17
C ILE A 38 -0.32 -2.18 0.50
N GLN A 39 -0.85 -1.00 0.18
CA GLN A 39 -2.20 -0.61 0.61
C GLN A 39 -3.26 -1.59 0.10
N SER A 40 -3.18 -2.01 -1.16
CA SER A 40 -4.15 -2.91 -1.75
C SER A 40 -4.12 -4.30 -1.12
N LEU A 41 -2.95 -4.80 -0.71
CA LEU A 41 -2.87 -6.06 0.05
C LEU A 41 -3.71 -6.00 1.33
N ASN A 42 -3.61 -4.89 2.07
CA ASN A 42 -4.37 -4.71 3.30
C ASN A 42 -5.88 -4.55 3.03
N VAL A 43 -6.24 -3.77 2.00
CA VAL A 43 -7.65 -3.61 1.59
C VAL A 43 -8.24 -4.94 1.13
N ASN A 44 -7.52 -5.70 0.31
CA ASN A 44 -7.92 -7.02 -0.16
C ASN A 44 -8.09 -7.99 1.00
N THR A 45 -7.20 -7.97 1.98
CA THR A 45 -7.29 -8.80 3.19
C THR A 45 -8.60 -8.52 3.92
N ILE A 46 -8.91 -7.24 4.19
CA ILE A 46 -10.14 -6.83 4.86
C ILE A 46 -11.37 -7.22 4.02
N LEU A 47 -11.33 -6.95 2.71
CA LEU A 47 -12.43 -7.25 1.80
C LEU A 47 -12.75 -8.75 1.77
N LEU A 48 -11.74 -9.62 1.66
CA LEU A 48 -11.92 -11.07 1.67
C LEU A 48 -12.54 -11.57 2.99
N ILE A 49 -12.09 -11.02 4.12
CA ILE A 49 -12.68 -11.34 5.44
C ILE A 49 -14.15 -10.93 5.47
N LEU A 50 -14.47 -9.71 5.03
CA LEU A 50 -15.85 -9.21 5.00
C LEU A 50 -16.74 -10.04 4.08
N LEU A 51 -16.25 -10.40 2.89
CA LEU A 51 -16.99 -11.22 1.94
C LEU A 51 -17.27 -12.62 2.50
N LYS A 52 -16.30 -13.21 3.22
CA LYS A 52 -16.53 -14.49 3.91
C LYS A 52 -17.58 -14.36 5.02
N LEU A 53 -17.59 -13.26 5.77
CA LEU A 53 -18.58 -13.03 6.84
C LEU A 53 -20.02 -12.94 6.32
N ILE A 54 -20.22 -12.47 5.09
CA ILE A 54 -21.55 -12.40 4.45
C ILE A 54 -21.84 -13.61 3.53
N ASN A 55 -21.01 -14.66 3.57
CA ASN A 55 -21.09 -15.84 2.70
C ASN A 55 -21.13 -15.51 1.21
N PHE A 56 -20.43 -14.47 0.78
CA PHE A 56 -20.31 -14.13 -0.63
C PHE A 56 -19.18 -14.97 -1.26
N ASN A 57 -19.54 -15.82 -2.20
CA ASN A 57 -18.58 -16.67 -2.90
C ASN A 57 -17.87 -15.88 -4.00
N LEU A 58 -16.58 -15.63 -3.81
CA LEU A 58 -15.71 -15.01 -4.80
C LEU A 58 -15.19 -16.08 -5.76
N VAL A 59 -15.81 -16.15 -6.94
CA VAL A 59 -15.45 -17.11 -7.99
C VAL A 59 -14.10 -16.77 -8.66
N ASP A 60 -13.67 -15.51 -8.58
CA ASP A 60 -12.46 -15.04 -9.27
C ASP A 60 -11.63 -14.06 -8.43
N LEU A 61 -10.39 -14.42 -8.14
CA LEU A 61 -9.45 -13.59 -7.37
C LEU A 61 -8.80 -12.49 -8.22
N ARG A 62 -9.00 -12.46 -9.54
CA ARG A 62 -8.47 -11.38 -10.41
C ARG A 62 -9.02 -10.00 -10.03
N TYR A 63 -10.19 -9.94 -9.39
CA TYR A 63 -10.74 -8.69 -8.86
C TYR A 63 -9.83 -8.04 -7.80
N LEU A 64 -8.93 -8.79 -7.15
CA LEU A 64 -7.94 -8.25 -6.22
C LEU A 64 -6.92 -7.31 -6.89
N ILE A 65 -6.75 -7.39 -8.21
CA ILE A 65 -5.90 -6.46 -8.98
C ILE A 65 -6.57 -5.08 -9.09
N ILE A 66 -7.91 -5.03 -9.13
CA ILE A 66 -8.66 -3.78 -9.28
C ILE A 66 -8.37 -2.83 -8.13
N THR A 67 -8.22 -3.34 -6.90
CA THR A 67 -7.89 -2.50 -5.74
C THR A 67 -6.51 -1.85 -5.85
N VAL A 68 -5.52 -2.53 -6.46
CA VAL A 68 -4.20 -1.96 -6.76
C VAL A 68 -4.37 -0.77 -7.71
N ILE A 69 -5.13 -0.95 -8.79
CA ILE A 69 -5.35 0.08 -9.82
C ILE A 69 -6.06 1.29 -9.23
N ILE A 70 -7.15 1.07 -8.48
CA ILE A 70 -7.91 2.14 -7.84
C ILE A 70 -7.02 2.94 -6.87
N LEU A 71 -6.28 2.25 -5.99
CA LEU A 71 -5.40 2.91 -5.03
C LEU A 71 -4.21 3.61 -5.70
N PHE A 72 -3.73 3.08 -6.82
CA PHE A 72 -2.70 3.74 -7.63
C PHE A 72 -3.21 5.05 -8.21
N ILE A 73 -4.39 5.04 -8.85
CA ILE A 73 -5.00 6.26 -9.41
C ILE A 73 -5.25 7.28 -8.31
N LEU A 74 -5.81 6.87 -7.17
CA LEU A 74 -6.09 7.77 -6.05
C LEU A 74 -4.81 8.41 -5.49
N ASN A 75 -3.77 7.62 -5.21
CA ASN A 75 -2.51 8.14 -4.71
C ASN A 75 -1.81 9.03 -5.74
N TYR A 76 -1.83 8.64 -7.01
CA TYR A 76 -1.23 9.41 -8.09
C TYR A 76 -1.92 10.77 -8.28
N LEU A 77 -3.26 10.79 -8.31
CA LEU A 77 -4.02 12.04 -8.40
C LEU A 77 -3.81 12.93 -7.17
N ALA A 78 -3.82 12.34 -5.97
CA ALA A 78 -3.55 13.07 -4.73
C ALA A 78 -2.16 13.70 -4.76
N TYR A 79 -1.14 12.95 -5.19
CA TYR A 79 0.23 13.43 -5.32
C TYR A 79 0.37 14.51 -6.42
N LYS A 80 -0.25 14.29 -7.59
CA LYS A 80 -0.21 15.26 -8.71
C LYS A 80 -0.79 16.61 -8.32
N ARG A 81 -1.86 16.62 -7.50
CA ARG A 81 -2.50 17.84 -6.98
C ARG A 81 -1.68 18.61 -5.93
N MET A 82 -0.60 18.05 -5.40
CA MET A 82 0.25 18.74 -4.41
C MET A 82 1.14 19.80 -5.07
N SER A 83 1.34 20.93 -4.38
CA SER A 83 2.30 21.95 -4.78
C SER A 83 3.74 21.41 -4.78
N LYS A 84 4.62 22.01 -5.58
CA LYS A 84 6.05 21.63 -5.62
C LYS A 84 6.68 21.70 -4.22
N GLU A 85 6.39 22.77 -3.47
CA GLU A 85 6.86 22.94 -2.09
C GLU A 85 6.44 21.78 -1.18
N LYS A 86 5.18 21.36 -1.25
CA LYS A 86 4.66 20.26 -0.44
C LYS A 86 5.30 18.92 -0.82
N LYS A 87 5.57 18.69 -2.11
CA LYS A 87 6.30 17.50 -2.58
C LYS A 87 7.71 17.47 -2.04
N GLU A 88 8.43 18.59 -2.10
CA GLU A 88 9.79 18.70 -1.55
C GLU A 88 9.83 18.54 -0.02
N MET A 89 8.84 19.09 0.69
CA MET A 89 8.69 18.85 2.13
C MET A 89 8.50 17.36 2.44
N ILE A 90 7.67 16.65 1.68
CA ILE A 90 7.46 15.20 1.86
C ILE A 90 8.75 14.42 1.59
N LYS A 91 9.48 14.72 0.52
CA LYS A 91 10.74 14.04 0.19
C LYS A 91 11.82 14.21 1.26
N LYS A 92 11.81 15.34 1.98
CA LYS A 92 12.76 15.65 3.07
C LYS A 92 12.29 15.14 4.44
N ARG A 93 11.06 14.65 4.55
CA ARG A 93 10.51 14.11 5.80
C ARG A 93 11.38 12.95 6.31
N ILE A 94 11.53 12.87 7.63
CA ILE A 94 12.22 11.74 8.28
C ILE A 94 11.14 10.74 8.72
N PRO A 95 11.14 9.49 8.23
CA PRO A 95 10.19 8.48 8.66
C PRO A 95 10.25 8.26 10.17
N LYS A 96 9.09 8.10 10.84
CA LYS A 96 9.03 7.88 12.28
C LYS A 96 9.76 6.62 12.74
N TYR A 97 9.71 5.55 11.95
CA TYR A 97 10.33 4.26 12.29
C TYR A 97 11.54 3.94 11.40
N LYS A 98 12.36 2.98 11.83
CA LYS A 98 13.48 2.47 11.01
C LYS A 98 12.94 1.79 9.75
N ARG A 99 13.70 1.85 8.65
CA ARG A 99 13.36 1.19 7.36
C ARG A 99 12.91 -0.26 7.52
N LEU A 100 13.59 -1.02 8.38
CA LEU A 100 13.31 -2.43 8.62
C LEU A 100 11.86 -2.67 9.06
N TYR A 101 11.29 -1.76 9.86
CA TYR A 101 9.90 -1.83 10.29
C TYR A 101 8.94 -1.84 9.10
N TYR A 102 9.12 -0.91 8.15
CA TYR A 102 8.28 -0.84 6.94
C TYR A 102 8.49 -2.03 6.01
N VAL A 103 9.69 -2.61 5.97
CA VAL A 103 9.98 -3.82 5.20
C VAL A 103 9.25 -5.01 5.79
N ILE A 104 9.38 -5.24 7.10
CA ILE A 104 8.67 -6.31 7.82
C ILE A 104 7.16 -6.13 7.66
N TYR A 105 6.65 -4.91 7.82
CA TYR A 105 5.24 -4.60 7.59
C TYR A 105 4.78 -5.03 6.19
N SER A 106 5.49 -4.64 5.12
CA SER A 106 5.11 -5.03 3.77
C SER A 106 5.17 -6.54 3.51
N LEU A 107 6.11 -7.24 4.14
CA LEU A 107 6.20 -8.70 4.06
C LEU A 107 5.01 -9.34 4.77
N LEU A 108 4.69 -8.88 5.99
CA LEU A 108 3.55 -9.38 6.76
C LEU A 108 2.21 -9.10 6.06
N SER A 109 2.04 -7.95 5.42
CA SER A 109 0.84 -7.67 4.60
C SER A 109 0.66 -8.69 3.47
N ALA A 110 1.74 -9.08 2.81
CA ALA A 110 1.68 -10.09 1.73
C ALA A 110 1.38 -11.49 2.29
N VAL A 111 2.09 -11.90 3.35
CA VAL A 111 1.86 -13.20 4.02
C VAL A 111 0.42 -13.29 4.53
N LEU A 112 -0.09 -12.23 5.15
CA LEU A 112 -1.45 -12.20 5.68
C LEU A 112 -2.50 -12.35 4.57
N LEU A 113 -2.33 -11.67 3.44
CA LEU A 113 -3.25 -11.84 2.31
C LEU A 113 -3.25 -13.28 1.79
N ILE A 114 -2.07 -13.89 1.64
CA ILE A 114 -1.94 -15.29 1.19
C ILE A 114 -2.66 -16.23 2.16
N LEU A 115 -2.48 -16.04 3.47
CA LEU A 115 -3.16 -16.83 4.50
C LEU A 115 -4.68 -16.67 4.43
N VAL A 116 -5.17 -15.43 4.26
CA VAL A 116 -6.62 -15.18 4.14
C VAL A 116 -7.19 -15.81 2.88
N VAL A 117 -6.51 -15.68 1.73
CA VAL A 117 -6.92 -16.35 0.48
C VAL A 117 -6.99 -17.86 0.69
N TYR A 118 -5.94 -18.45 1.27
CA TYR A 118 -5.90 -19.89 1.56
C TYR A 118 -7.07 -20.33 2.45
N LEU A 119 -7.35 -19.60 3.54
CA LEU A 119 -8.44 -19.92 4.47
C LEU A 119 -9.83 -19.77 3.86
N VAL A 120 -10.01 -18.79 2.97
CA VAL A 120 -11.28 -18.58 2.27
C VAL A 120 -11.50 -19.65 1.21
N SER A 121 -10.46 -20.04 0.47
CA SER A 121 -10.53 -20.99 -0.64
C SER A 121 -10.50 -22.48 -0.21
N CYS A 122 -9.85 -22.85 0.89
CA CYS A 122 -9.85 -24.24 1.39
C CYS A 122 -11.12 -24.63 2.18
N LYS A 123 -12.07 -23.71 2.36
CA LYS A 123 -13.34 -23.93 3.07
C LYS A 123 -14.57 -23.91 2.16
N GLU A 124 -14.37 -24.18 0.88
CA GLU A 124 -15.42 -24.56 -0.09
C GLU A 124 -15.29 -26.06 -0.38
#